data_AF-A0A8S3UEH0-F1
#
_entry.id   AF-A0A8S3UEH0-F1
#
_cell.length_a   1.000
_cell.length_b   1.000
_cell.length_c   1.000
_cell.angle_alpha   90.00
_cell.angle_beta   90.00
_cell.angle_gamma   90.00
#
_symmetry.space_group_name_H-M   'P 1'
#
loop_
_entity.id
_entity.type
_entity.pdbx_description
1 polymer ?
#
loop_
_entity_poly.entity_id
_entity_poly.type
_entity_poly.pdbx_seq_one_letter_code
_entity_poly.pdbx_strand_id
1 'polypeptide(L)'
;MLDMSVDNVNSWKAQFMLDVYVDNVNGWKAQLMLYMSVDNVNDSKAQFMLDMSVDNVNSWKAQFMLDVYVDNVNGWKAQLMLDMSVDNVNGWESQLMLDMSVDNVKCWKAQLMLDMSVDNVNGWKAQLMLDMSVDNVNGWKAQLMLDMSVDNVNDWKAQLMLDMSVDNVNDWKAQLMLDMSVDNVNGWKSQLMLDMSVDNVNGWKAQLMLDVYVDNVNGWKAQLMLDMSVDNVNGWEAQLMLDMSVDNVNGWKAQLMLDMSDNVNGWKA
;
A
#
# COMPACT_ATOMS: atom_id res chain seq x y z
N MET A 1 -5.50 -27.37 33.99
CA MET A 1 -4.44 -27.02 33.04
C MET A 1 -3.39 -28.10 33.12
N LEU A 2 -3.11 -28.74 32.01
CA LEU A 2 -2.06 -29.75 31.91
C LEU A 2 -1.06 -29.15 30.93
N ASP A 3 -0.20 -28.28 31.46
CA ASP A 3 0.82 -27.59 30.67
C ASP A 3 1.72 -28.64 30.05
N MET A 4 1.71 -28.71 28.73
CA MET A 4 2.48 -29.67 27.98
C MET A 4 3.67 -28.96 27.38
N SER A 5 4.82 -29.09 28.05
CA SER A 5 6.12 -28.65 27.54
C SER A 5 6.76 -29.77 26.74
N VAL A 6 7.15 -29.51 25.49
CA VAL A 6 7.82 -30.50 24.64
C VAL A 6 9.03 -29.90 23.94
N ASP A 7 10.22 -30.43 24.21
CA ASP A 7 11.47 -29.83 23.70
C ASP A 7 11.64 -30.00 22.17
N ASN A 8 11.40 -31.21 21.65
CA ASN A 8 11.60 -31.50 20.22
C ASN A 8 10.56 -32.48 19.69
N VAL A 9 9.75 -32.03 18.72
CA VAL A 9 8.73 -32.85 18.07
C VAL A 9 9.01 -32.98 16.58
N ASN A 10 9.29 -34.21 16.13
CA ASN A 10 9.44 -34.48 14.71
C ASN A 10 8.12 -34.37 13.94
N SER A 11 7.03 -34.87 14.52
CA SER A 11 5.69 -34.70 13.94
C SER A 11 4.62 -34.77 15.02
N TRP A 12 3.72 -33.80 15.03
CA TRP A 12 2.55 -33.79 15.90
C TRP A 12 1.26 -33.81 15.09
N LYS A 13 0.39 -34.77 15.38
CA LYS A 13 -0.98 -34.76 14.88
C LYS A 13 -1.95 -34.80 16.05
N ALA A 14 -2.82 -33.80 16.12
CA ALA A 14 -3.86 -33.71 17.13
C ALA A 14 -5.15 -33.20 16.49
N GLN A 15 -6.31 -33.53 17.07
CA GLN A 15 -7.53 -32.80 16.72
C GLN A 15 -7.54 -31.45 17.43
N PHE A 16 -7.21 -31.46 18.72
CA PHE A 16 -7.24 -30.31 19.60
C PHE A 16 -5.91 -30.20 20.35
N MET A 17 -5.36 -28.99 20.40
CA MET A 17 -4.25 -28.62 21.28
C MET A 17 -4.64 -27.39 22.08
N LEU A 18 -4.32 -27.42 23.37
CA LEU A 18 -4.66 -26.40 24.34
C LEU A 18 -3.47 -26.28 25.29
N ASP A 19 -3.03 -25.05 25.56
CA ASP A 19 -2.00 -24.71 26.53
C ASP A 19 -0.68 -25.48 26.25
N VAL A 20 -0.11 -25.26 25.05
CA VAL A 20 1.08 -26.00 24.60
C VAL A 20 2.28 -25.07 24.49
N TYR A 21 3.39 -25.50 25.08
CA TYR A 21 4.70 -24.87 24.93
C TYR A 21 5.64 -25.84 24.19
N VAL A 22 6.27 -25.38 23.11
CA VAL A 22 7.19 -26.22 22.33
C VAL A 22 8.44 -25.43 21.93
N ASP A 23 9.64 -25.94 22.22
CA ASP A 23 10.84 -25.28 21.69
C ASP A 23 10.92 -25.49 20.17
N ASN A 24 10.87 -26.75 19.70
CA ASN A 24 11.00 -27.03 18.26
C ASN A 24 10.02 -28.08 17.74
N VAL A 25 9.29 -27.73 16.67
CA VAL A 25 8.44 -28.64 15.90
C VAL A 25 8.85 -28.66 14.44
N ASN A 26 9.26 -29.84 13.96
CA ASN A 26 9.51 -30.05 12.53
C ASN A 26 8.21 -30.05 11.72
N GLY A 27 7.13 -30.59 12.28
CA GLY A 27 5.86 -30.67 11.58
C GLY A 27 4.69 -30.82 12.52
N TRP A 28 3.63 -30.04 12.32
CA TRP A 28 2.39 -30.24 13.05
C TRP A 28 1.15 -30.06 12.18
N LYS A 29 0.13 -30.84 12.53
CA LYS A 29 -1.19 -30.78 11.92
C LYS A 29 -2.25 -30.87 13.00
N ALA A 30 -3.08 -29.85 13.12
CA ALA A 30 -4.26 -29.92 13.97
C ALA A 30 -5.51 -29.28 13.36
N GLN A 31 -6.64 -29.55 13.99
CA GLN A 31 -7.89 -28.90 13.63
C GLN A 31 -8.00 -27.56 14.35
N LEU A 32 -7.85 -27.59 15.67
CA LEU A 32 -7.93 -26.42 16.54
C LEU A 32 -6.71 -26.36 17.45
N MET A 33 -6.14 -25.17 17.58
CA MET A 33 -5.04 -24.84 18.47
C MET A 33 -5.43 -23.59 19.26
N LEU A 34 -5.26 -23.64 20.56
CA LEU A 34 -5.58 -22.56 21.49
C LEU A 34 -4.40 -22.37 22.43
N TYR A 35 -3.98 -21.13 22.64
CA TYR A 35 -2.96 -20.75 23.64
C TYR A 35 -1.66 -21.54 23.45
N MET A 36 -0.84 -21.12 22.49
CA MET A 36 0.46 -21.75 22.33
C MET A 36 1.61 -20.77 22.16
N SER A 37 2.76 -21.20 22.67
CA SER A 37 4.04 -20.55 22.47
C SER A 37 5.00 -21.55 21.84
N VAL A 38 5.62 -21.19 20.72
CA VAL A 38 6.55 -22.07 20.01
C VAL A 38 7.79 -21.31 19.54
N ASP A 39 9.00 -21.75 19.86
CA ASP A 39 10.18 -21.02 19.38
C ASP A 39 10.38 -21.26 17.88
N ASN A 40 10.37 -22.52 17.43
CA ASN A 40 10.63 -22.85 16.03
C ASN A 40 9.64 -23.86 15.44
N VAL A 41 9.06 -23.49 14.30
CA VAL A 41 8.17 -24.32 13.50
C VAL A 41 8.70 -24.43 12.08
N ASN A 42 9.00 -25.64 11.62
CA ASN A 42 9.35 -25.84 10.21
C ASN A 42 8.10 -25.82 9.32
N ASP A 43 7.19 -26.78 9.52
CA ASP A 43 5.96 -26.88 8.74
C ASP A 43 4.71 -26.98 9.61
N SER A 44 3.74 -26.12 9.36
CA SER A 44 2.49 -26.11 10.12
C SER A 44 1.25 -26.11 9.26
N LYS A 45 0.25 -26.87 9.71
CA LYS A 45 -1.08 -26.84 9.13
C LYS A 45 -2.18 -26.91 10.18
N ALA A 46 -2.97 -25.86 10.27
CA ALA A 46 -4.15 -25.82 11.14
C ALA A 46 -5.40 -25.41 10.37
N GLN A 47 -6.59 -25.73 10.90
CA GLN A 47 -7.81 -25.06 10.44
C GLN A 47 -8.01 -23.76 11.23
N PHE A 48 -7.94 -23.83 12.56
CA PHE A 48 -8.18 -22.72 13.46
C PHE A 48 -7.04 -22.60 14.47
N MET A 49 -6.55 -21.39 14.67
CA MET A 49 -5.57 -21.04 15.68
C MET A 49 -6.00 -19.77 16.39
N LEU A 50 -5.85 -19.76 17.70
CA LEU A 50 -6.19 -18.65 18.58
C LEU A 50 -5.08 -18.46 19.59
N ASP A 51 -4.68 -17.21 19.80
CA ASP A 51 -3.74 -16.81 20.85
C ASP A 51 -2.42 -17.59 20.75
N MET A 52 -1.63 -17.19 19.77
CA MET A 52 -0.40 -17.87 19.38
C MET A 52 0.78 -16.89 19.43
N SER A 53 1.88 -17.32 20.02
CA SER A 53 3.18 -16.63 19.93
C SER A 53 4.21 -17.58 19.31
N VAL A 54 4.87 -17.16 18.23
CA VAL A 54 5.86 -18.00 17.55
C VAL A 54 7.09 -17.20 17.16
N ASP A 55 8.30 -17.62 17.52
CA ASP A 55 9.49 -16.83 17.14
C ASP A 55 9.80 -17.04 15.65
N ASN A 56 9.91 -18.30 15.19
CA ASN A 56 10.32 -18.59 13.82
C ASN A 56 9.42 -19.63 13.14
N VAL A 57 8.95 -19.30 11.94
CA VAL A 57 8.15 -20.17 11.09
C VAL A 57 8.74 -20.27 9.68
N ASN A 58 9.09 -21.48 9.26
CA ASN A 58 9.50 -21.68 7.87
C ASN A 58 8.30 -21.69 6.90
N SER A 59 7.21 -22.36 7.26
CA SER A 59 6.05 -22.49 6.39
C SER A 59 4.77 -22.70 7.21
N TRP A 60 3.83 -21.75 7.09
CA TRP A 60 2.53 -21.79 7.76
C TRP A 60 1.36 -21.86 6.78
N LYS A 61 0.44 -22.80 7.03
CA LYS A 61 -0.87 -22.87 6.38
C LYS A 61 -2.02 -22.91 7.39
N ALA A 62 -2.90 -21.93 7.33
CA ALA A 62 -4.09 -21.83 8.17
C ALA A 62 -5.35 -21.59 7.35
N GLN A 63 -6.53 -21.93 7.89
CA GLN A 63 -7.77 -21.34 7.36
C GLN A 63 -8.10 -20.05 8.13
N PHE A 64 -8.04 -20.10 9.45
CA PHE A 64 -8.41 -19.01 10.34
C PHE A 64 -7.36 -18.83 11.43
N MET A 65 -6.97 -17.58 11.67
CA MET A 65 -6.12 -17.16 12.78
C MET A 65 -6.69 -15.91 13.41
N LEU A 66 -6.57 -15.85 14.73
CA LEU A 66 -6.97 -14.73 15.55
C LEU A 66 -5.93 -14.60 16.67
N ASP A 67 -5.51 -13.36 16.96
CA ASP A 67 -4.56 -13.04 18.02
C ASP A 67 -3.24 -13.82 17.87
N VAL A 68 -2.46 -13.51 16.83
CA VAL A 68 -1.18 -14.21 16.59
C VAL A 68 -0.03 -13.22 16.45
N TYR A 69 1.00 -13.49 17.23
CA TYR A 69 2.28 -12.80 17.19
C TYR A 69 3.35 -13.71 16.59
N VAL A 70 4.13 -13.19 15.63
CA VAL A 70 5.24 -13.95 15.02
C VAL A 70 6.45 -13.07 14.74
N ASP A 71 7.65 -13.44 15.20
CA ASP A 71 8.84 -12.63 14.85
C ASP A 71 9.22 -12.83 13.38
N ASN A 72 9.38 -14.08 12.92
CA ASN A 72 9.92 -14.38 11.59
C ASN A 72 9.12 -15.44 10.85
N VAL A 73 8.67 -15.12 9.64
CA VAL A 73 7.97 -16.05 8.74
C VAL A 73 8.60 -16.09 7.35
N ASN A 74 9.07 -17.26 6.93
CA ASN A 74 9.56 -17.46 5.57
C ASN A 74 8.42 -17.57 4.54
N GLY A 75 7.32 -18.24 4.90
CA GLY A 75 6.18 -18.40 4.03
C GLY A 75 4.87 -18.55 4.79
N TRP A 76 3.93 -17.64 4.53
CA TRP A 76 2.61 -17.64 5.15
C TRP A 76 1.51 -17.82 4.10
N LYS A 77 0.60 -18.76 4.33
CA LYS A 77 -0.69 -18.81 3.63
C LYS A 77 -1.89 -18.96 4.57
N ALA A 78 -2.84 -18.04 4.47
CA ALA A 78 -4.08 -18.06 5.27
C ALA A 78 -5.32 -17.72 4.43
N GLN A 79 -6.52 -18.09 4.90
CA GLN A 79 -7.75 -17.55 4.32
C GLN A 79 -8.19 -16.27 5.05
N LEU A 80 -8.31 -16.34 6.37
CA LEU A 80 -8.68 -15.23 7.24
C LEU A 80 -7.65 -15.06 8.36
N MET A 81 -7.25 -13.82 8.60
CA MET A 81 -6.43 -13.39 9.73
C MET A 81 -7.05 -12.14 10.34
N LEU A 82 -7.05 -12.11 11.66
CA LEU A 82 -7.57 -11.04 12.49
C LEU A 82 -6.55 -10.81 13.60
N ASP A 83 -6.25 -9.55 13.93
CA ASP A 83 -5.44 -9.17 15.09
C ASP A 83 -4.06 -9.84 15.09
N MET A 84 -3.20 -9.43 14.17
CA MET A 84 -1.89 -10.05 14.01
C MET A 84 -0.76 -9.03 14.09
N SER A 85 0.35 -9.43 14.67
CA SER A 85 1.60 -8.66 14.69
C SER A 85 2.75 -9.53 14.19
N VAL A 86 3.49 -9.04 13.21
CA VAL A 86 4.57 -9.82 12.59
C VAL A 86 5.79 -8.95 12.27
N ASP A 87 6.98 -9.30 12.78
CA ASP A 87 8.15 -8.44 12.52
C ASP A 87 8.65 -8.63 11.07
N ASN A 88 8.88 -9.88 10.64
CA ASN A 88 9.52 -10.14 9.36
C ASN A 88 8.82 -11.25 8.56
N VAL A 89 8.42 -10.93 7.32
CA VAL A 89 7.80 -11.89 6.40
C VAL A 89 8.48 -11.90 5.03
N ASN A 90 9.02 -13.05 4.63
CA ASN A 90 9.59 -13.19 3.28
C ASN A 90 8.52 -13.39 2.20
N GLY A 91 7.39 -14.03 2.52
CA GLY A 91 6.31 -14.21 1.57
C GLY A 91 4.97 -14.45 2.24
N TRP A 92 3.97 -13.64 1.88
CA TRP A 92 2.63 -13.68 2.45
C TRP A 92 1.57 -13.80 1.36
N GLU A 93 0.71 -14.83 1.44
CA GLU A 93 -0.51 -14.94 0.65
C GLU A 93 -1.76 -15.09 1.54
N SER A 94 -2.74 -14.19 1.40
CA SER A 94 -3.99 -14.23 2.15
C SER A 94 -5.22 -13.92 1.29
N GLN A 95 -6.42 -14.29 1.77
CA GLN A 95 -7.66 -13.78 1.16
C GLN A 95 -8.14 -12.52 1.88
N LEU A 96 -8.28 -12.58 3.20
CA LEU A 96 -8.75 -11.49 4.04
C LEU A 96 -7.82 -11.29 5.24
N MET A 97 -7.46 -10.04 5.50
CA MET A 97 -6.73 -9.59 6.68
C MET A 97 -7.44 -8.36 7.26
N LEU A 98 -7.49 -8.31 8.58
CA LEU A 98 -8.04 -7.21 9.37
C LEU A 98 -7.10 -7.00 10.56
N ASP A 99 -6.84 -5.75 10.91
CA ASP A 99 -6.10 -5.34 12.11
C ASP A 99 -4.70 -5.98 12.17
N MET A 100 -3.80 -5.53 11.31
CA MET A 100 -2.47 -6.10 11.18
C MET A 100 -1.38 -5.06 11.35
N SER A 101 -0.35 -5.39 12.11
CA SER A 101 0.92 -4.64 12.20
C SER A 101 2.07 -5.47 11.66
N VAL A 102 2.84 -4.94 10.71
CA VAL A 102 3.95 -5.68 10.12
C VAL A 102 5.17 -4.80 9.86
N ASP A 103 6.33 -5.13 10.42
CA ASP A 103 7.51 -4.25 10.21
C ASP A 103 8.09 -4.43 8.80
N ASN A 104 8.32 -5.67 8.35
CA ASN A 104 9.00 -5.93 7.09
C ASN A 104 8.36 -7.06 6.28
N VAL A 105 7.98 -6.77 5.03
CA VAL A 105 7.47 -7.76 4.07
C VAL A 105 8.23 -7.72 2.75
N LYS A 106 8.76 -8.86 2.30
CA LYS A 106 9.44 -8.95 1.00
C LYS A 106 8.55 -9.27 -0.19
N CYS A 107 7.35 -9.79 0.04
CA CYS A 107 6.37 -10.12 -0.99
C CYS A 107 5.00 -10.29 -0.34
N TRP A 108 4.07 -9.37 -0.60
CA TRP A 108 2.72 -9.45 -0.06
C TRP A 108 1.67 -9.59 -1.17
N LYS A 109 0.82 -10.61 -1.05
CA LYS A 109 -0.36 -10.77 -1.90
C LYS A 109 -1.62 -11.02 -1.06
N ALA A 110 -2.62 -10.16 -1.24
CA ALA A 110 -3.93 -10.31 -0.59
C ALA A 110 -5.09 -10.03 -1.56
N GLN A 111 -6.30 -10.49 -1.22
CA GLN A 111 -7.50 -10.00 -1.91
C GLN A 111 -8.05 -8.75 -1.22
N LEU A 112 -8.26 -8.80 0.09
CA LEU A 112 -8.79 -7.71 0.91
C LEU A 112 -7.90 -7.50 2.15
N MET A 113 -7.58 -6.24 2.39
CA MET A 113 -6.87 -5.73 3.57
C MET A 113 -7.64 -4.56 4.15
N LEU A 114 -7.73 -4.56 5.47
CA LEU A 114 -8.44 -3.57 6.28
C LEU A 114 -7.56 -3.28 7.49
N ASP A 115 -7.39 -2.01 7.83
CA ASP A 115 -6.73 -1.56 9.07
C ASP A 115 -5.31 -2.14 9.21
N MET A 116 -4.40 -1.67 8.38
CA MET A 116 -3.03 -2.19 8.32
C MET A 116 -1.99 -1.10 8.58
N SER A 117 -1.01 -1.41 9.42
CA SER A 117 0.19 -0.61 9.63
C SER A 117 1.41 -1.38 9.17
N VAL A 118 2.23 -0.79 8.28
CA VAL A 118 3.37 -1.50 7.70
C VAL A 118 4.59 -0.62 7.51
N ASP A 119 5.73 -0.94 8.11
CA ASP A 119 6.91 -0.06 7.96
C ASP A 119 7.54 -0.23 6.57
N ASN A 120 7.81 -1.46 6.13
CA ASN A 120 8.53 -1.71 4.88
C ASN A 120 7.94 -2.84 4.06
N VAL A 121 7.61 -2.56 2.79
CA VAL A 121 7.19 -3.58 1.82
C VAL A 121 7.99 -3.51 0.54
N ASN A 122 8.62 -4.63 0.17
CA ASN A 122 9.11 -4.85 -1.18
C ASN A 122 8.08 -5.70 -1.93
N GLY A 123 7.38 -5.14 -2.91
CA GLY A 123 6.40 -5.88 -3.72
C GLY A 123 5.08 -6.16 -2.99
N TRP A 124 4.12 -5.26 -3.17
CA TRP A 124 2.76 -5.40 -2.67
C TRP A 124 1.76 -5.57 -3.82
N LYS A 125 0.92 -6.61 -3.74
CA LYS A 125 -0.22 -6.80 -4.62
C LYS A 125 -1.53 -7.03 -3.86
N ALA A 126 -2.52 -6.17 -4.08
CA ALA A 126 -3.86 -6.30 -3.50
C ALA A 126 -4.96 -6.14 -4.56
N GLN A 127 -6.18 -6.61 -4.25
CA GLN A 127 -7.37 -6.17 -4.98
C GLN A 127 -7.96 -4.93 -4.31
N LEU A 128 -8.22 -5.00 -3.00
CA LEU A 128 -8.81 -3.94 -2.20
C LEU A 128 -7.98 -3.72 -0.92
N MET A 129 -7.72 -2.46 -0.62
CA MET A 129 -7.11 -1.97 0.61
C MET A 129 -7.93 -0.80 1.14
N LEU A 130 -8.27 -0.84 2.42
CA LEU A 130 -8.90 0.26 3.16
C LEU A 130 -8.04 0.53 4.40
N ASP A 131 -7.92 1.81 4.77
CA ASP A 131 -7.35 2.25 6.04
C ASP A 131 -5.93 1.72 6.27
N MET A 132 -4.99 2.24 5.48
CA MET A 132 -3.60 1.76 5.49
C MET A 132 -2.63 2.88 5.82
N SER A 133 -1.67 2.58 6.70
CA SER A 133 -0.51 3.42 6.99
C SER A 133 0.76 2.67 6.62
N VAL A 134 1.60 3.27 5.78
CA VAL A 134 2.80 2.60 5.27
C VAL A 134 3.99 3.54 5.16
N ASP A 135 5.14 3.21 5.78
CA ASP A 135 6.30 4.11 5.68
C ASP A 135 6.99 3.97 4.31
N ASN A 136 7.35 2.75 3.90
CA ASN A 136 8.12 2.55 2.68
C ASN A 136 7.59 1.39 1.83
N VAL A 137 7.31 1.67 0.55
CA VAL A 137 6.94 0.65 -0.44
C VAL A 137 7.84 0.72 -1.66
N ASN A 138 8.36 -0.44 -2.06
CA ASN A 138 9.04 -0.64 -3.33
C ASN A 138 8.23 -1.61 -4.20
N GLY A 139 7.42 -1.04 -5.10
CA GLY A 139 6.53 -1.74 -6.01
C GLY A 139 5.17 -2.02 -5.39
N TRP A 140 4.20 -1.14 -5.66
CA TRP A 140 2.81 -1.29 -5.23
C TRP A 140 1.88 -1.51 -6.42
N LYS A 141 1.07 -2.57 -6.36
CA LYS A 141 -0.04 -2.79 -7.29
C LYS A 141 -1.38 -3.07 -6.60
N ALA A 142 -2.36 -2.20 -6.85
CA ALA A 142 -3.73 -2.33 -6.34
C ALA A 142 -4.78 -2.21 -7.44
N GLN A 143 -6.00 -2.71 -7.20
CA GLN A 143 -7.16 -2.32 -8.01
C GLN A 143 -7.84 -1.09 -7.38
N LEU A 144 -8.19 -1.18 -6.09
CA LEU A 144 -8.83 -0.12 -5.33
C LEU A 144 -8.07 0.11 -4.01
N MET A 145 -7.85 1.37 -3.69
CA MET A 145 -7.32 1.86 -2.42
C MET A 145 -8.20 3.00 -1.93
N LEU A 146 -8.49 2.99 -0.64
CA LEU A 146 -9.26 4.00 0.08
C LEU A 146 -8.51 4.32 1.37
N ASP A 147 -8.42 5.59 1.73
CA ASP A 147 -7.93 6.05 3.03
C ASP A 147 -6.50 5.56 3.32
N MET A 148 -5.54 6.12 2.58
CA MET A 148 -4.15 5.67 2.65
C MET A 148 -3.22 6.82 3.04
N SER A 149 -2.31 6.55 3.96
CA SER A 149 -1.19 7.43 4.30
C SER A 149 0.13 6.72 4.01
N VAL A 150 0.99 7.32 3.18
CA VAL A 150 2.24 6.67 2.77
C VAL A 150 3.42 7.64 2.71
N ASP A 151 4.53 7.34 3.38
CA ASP A 151 5.68 8.27 3.35
C ASP A 151 6.43 8.16 2.02
N ASN A 152 6.87 6.95 1.63
CA ASN A 152 7.68 6.77 0.41
C ASN A 152 7.20 5.61 -0.44
N VAL A 153 7.00 5.87 -1.74
CA VAL A 153 6.71 4.84 -2.74
C VAL A 153 7.65 4.94 -3.92
N ASN A 154 8.30 3.81 -4.23
CA ASN A 154 8.95 3.59 -5.52
C ASN A 154 8.04 2.66 -6.34
N ASP A 155 7.59 3.11 -7.51
CA ASP A 155 6.64 2.44 -8.40
C ASP A 155 5.25 2.18 -7.79
N TRP A 156 4.32 3.11 -8.04
CA TRP A 156 2.90 2.93 -7.69
C TRP A 156 2.04 2.66 -8.91
N LYS A 157 1.27 1.55 -8.90
CA LYS A 157 0.22 1.28 -9.87
C LYS A 157 -1.15 0.97 -9.26
N ALA A 158 -2.15 1.79 -9.58
CA ALA A 158 -3.54 1.60 -9.15
C ALA A 158 -4.55 1.69 -10.31
N GLN A 159 -5.77 1.18 -10.12
CA GLN A 159 -6.89 1.57 -10.98
C GLN A 159 -7.65 2.75 -10.39
N LEU A 160 -8.05 2.64 -9.12
CA LEU A 160 -8.80 3.65 -8.39
C LEU A 160 -8.13 3.91 -7.03
N MET A 161 -8.01 5.19 -6.69
CA MET A 161 -7.55 5.68 -5.39
C MET A 161 -8.46 6.81 -4.97
N LEU A 162 -8.93 6.77 -3.72
CA LEU A 162 -9.66 7.86 -3.06
C LEU A 162 -8.96 8.14 -1.74
N ASP A 163 -8.91 9.40 -1.34
CA ASP A 163 -8.48 9.84 0.00
C ASP A 163 -7.05 9.38 0.33
N MET A 164 -6.08 9.98 -0.34
CA MET A 164 -4.67 9.57 -0.23
C MET A 164 -3.79 10.74 0.21
N SER A 165 -2.92 10.48 1.19
CA SER A 165 -1.83 11.37 1.58
C SER A 165 -0.49 10.70 1.34
N VAL A 166 0.41 11.34 0.59
CA VAL A 166 1.69 10.74 0.23
C VAL A 166 2.85 11.74 0.28
N ASP A 167 3.93 11.46 1.00
CA ASP A 167 5.05 12.41 1.02
C ASP A 167 5.87 12.34 -0.27
N ASN A 168 6.34 11.15 -0.65
CA ASN A 168 7.21 11.00 -1.83
C ASN A 168 6.82 9.82 -2.72
N VAL A 169 6.68 10.08 -4.03
CA VAL A 169 6.47 9.04 -5.04
C VAL A 169 7.45 9.17 -6.19
N ASN A 170 8.16 8.08 -6.47
CA ASN A 170 8.84 7.85 -7.73
C ASN A 170 7.98 6.94 -8.61
N ASP A 171 7.60 7.42 -9.79
CA ASP A 171 6.77 6.74 -10.78
C ASP A 171 5.36 6.36 -10.28
N TRP A 172 4.42 7.28 -10.45
CA TRP A 172 3.00 7.05 -10.19
C TRP A 172 2.24 6.74 -11.48
N LYS A 173 1.48 5.63 -11.49
CA LYS A 173 0.46 5.34 -12.50
C LYS A 173 -0.91 4.98 -11.92
N ALA A 174 -1.94 5.74 -12.26
CA ALA A 174 -3.34 5.44 -11.91
C ALA A 174 -4.30 5.63 -13.08
N GLN A 175 -5.52 5.08 -12.99
CA GLN A 175 -6.59 5.43 -13.95
C GLN A 175 -7.41 6.60 -13.41
N LEU A 176 -7.94 6.48 -12.19
CA LEU A 176 -8.75 7.48 -11.52
C LEU A 176 -8.19 7.77 -10.13
N MET A 177 -8.16 9.05 -9.79
CA MET A 177 -7.79 9.60 -8.49
C MET A 177 -8.78 10.65 -8.07
N LEU A 178 -9.09 10.67 -6.79
CA LEU A 178 -9.93 11.65 -6.12
C LEU A 178 -9.30 11.95 -4.76
N ASP A 179 -9.31 13.21 -4.35
CA ASP A 179 -8.94 13.65 -3.00
C ASP A 179 -7.51 13.20 -2.63
N MET A 180 -6.53 13.81 -3.29
CA MET A 180 -5.13 13.43 -3.16
C MET A 180 -4.28 14.61 -2.67
N SER A 181 -3.47 14.38 -1.63
CA SER A 181 -2.42 15.30 -1.17
C SER A 181 -1.06 14.65 -1.35
N VAL A 182 -0.13 15.32 -2.04
CA VAL A 182 1.19 14.76 -2.31
C VAL A 182 2.31 15.80 -2.19
N ASP A 183 3.37 15.55 -1.42
CA ASP A 183 4.45 16.55 -1.32
C ASP A 183 5.33 16.51 -2.58
N ASN A 184 5.88 15.34 -2.94
CA ASN A 184 6.81 15.23 -4.07
C ASN A 184 6.50 14.05 -4.98
N VAL A 185 6.39 14.33 -6.29
CA VAL A 185 6.27 13.29 -7.32
C VAL A 185 7.30 13.45 -8.42
N ASN A 186 8.00 12.37 -8.71
CA ASN A 186 8.84 12.23 -9.89
C ASN A 186 8.20 11.22 -10.85
N GLY A 187 7.58 11.73 -11.91
CA GLY A 187 6.89 10.94 -12.92
C GLY A 187 5.46 10.57 -12.52
N TRP A 188 4.49 11.31 -13.02
CA TRP A 188 3.07 11.08 -12.79
C TRP A 188 2.33 10.74 -14.10
N LYS A 189 1.57 9.64 -14.13
CA LYS A 189 0.69 9.27 -15.25
C LYS A 189 -0.72 8.89 -14.78
N SER A 190 -1.72 9.65 -15.20
CA SER A 190 -3.13 9.39 -14.88
C SER A 190 -4.06 9.52 -16.10
N GLN A 191 -5.28 8.98 -16.00
CA GLN A 191 -6.35 9.32 -16.96
C GLN A 191 -7.19 10.46 -16.43
N LEU A 192 -7.70 10.32 -15.21
CA LEU A 192 -8.58 11.28 -14.56
C LEU A 192 -8.08 11.56 -13.14
N MET A 193 -8.06 12.84 -12.78
CA MET A 193 -7.77 13.36 -11.45
C MET A 193 -8.78 14.43 -11.09
N LEU A 194 -9.24 14.39 -9.86
CA LEU A 194 -10.12 15.37 -9.23
C LEU A 194 -9.54 15.68 -7.86
N ASP A 195 -9.61 16.95 -7.45
CA ASP A 195 -9.30 17.41 -6.10
C ASP A 195 -7.87 17.00 -5.67
N MET A 196 -6.89 17.62 -6.32
CA MET A 196 -5.47 17.31 -6.13
C MET A 196 -4.75 18.51 -5.51
N SER A 197 -3.94 18.27 -4.48
CA SER A 197 -2.96 19.22 -3.96
C SER A 197 -1.58 18.59 -4.05
N VAL A 198 -0.64 19.27 -4.71
CA VAL A 198 0.73 18.75 -4.87
C VAL A 198 1.79 19.83 -4.68
N ASP A 199 2.82 19.63 -3.87
CA ASP A 199 3.85 20.67 -3.71
C ASP A 199 4.81 20.67 -4.92
N ASN A 200 5.43 19.53 -5.24
CA ASN A 200 6.42 19.47 -6.31
C ASN A 200 6.18 18.29 -7.25
N VAL A 201 6.10 18.58 -8.56
CA VAL A 201 6.03 17.55 -9.60
C VAL A 201 7.10 17.72 -10.65
N ASN A 202 7.84 16.64 -10.90
CA ASN A 202 8.73 16.51 -12.04
C ASN A 202 8.14 15.51 -13.04
N GLY A 203 7.56 16.02 -14.14
CA GLY A 203 6.97 15.22 -15.19
C GLY A 203 5.56 14.74 -14.87
N TRP A 204 4.55 15.50 -15.29
CA TRP A 204 3.13 15.15 -15.14
C TRP A 204 2.48 14.90 -16.49
N LYS A 205 1.80 13.75 -16.63
CA LYS A 205 0.92 13.45 -17.76
C LYS A 205 -0.47 13.00 -17.32
N ALA A 206 -1.51 13.69 -17.77
CA ALA A 206 -2.90 13.34 -17.52
C ALA A 206 -3.76 13.46 -18.80
N GLN A 207 -4.97 12.90 -18.81
CA GLN A 207 -5.96 13.22 -19.84
C GLN A 207 -6.87 14.35 -19.36
N LEU A 208 -7.48 14.19 -18.19
CA LEU A 208 -8.40 15.15 -17.59
C LEU A 208 -7.97 15.44 -16.15
N MET A 209 -7.98 16.72 -15.80
CA MET A 209 -7.73 17.24 -14.46
C MET A 209 -8.79 18.28 -14.14
N LEU A 210 -9.28 18.23 -12.92
CA LEU A 210 -10.26 19.15 -12.36
C LEU A 210 -9.82 19.46 -10.92
N ASP A 211 -9.91 20.73 -10.53
CA ASP A 211 -9.65 21.19 -9.16
C ASP A 211 -8.26 20.75 -8.67
N VAL A 212 -7.22 21.29 -9.30
CA VAL A 212 -5.82 20.92 -9.00
C VAL A 212 -5.00 22.14 -8.62
N TYR A 213 -4.39 22.06 -7.44
CA TYR A 213 -3.45 23.01 -6.89
C TYR A 213 -2.03 22.44 -6.93
N VAL A 214 -1.06 23.23 -7.42
CA VAL A 214 0.34 22.79 -7.46
C VAL A 214 1.32 23.93 -7.17
N ASP A 215 2.28 23.78 -6.27
CA ASP A 215 3.29 24.84 -6.06
C ASP A 215 4.30 24.87 -7.21
N ASN A 216 4.95 23.74 -7.53
CA ASN A 216 5.99 23.70 -8.54
C ASN A 216 5.82 22.53 -9.51
N VAL A 217 5.80 22.83 -10.80
CA VAL A 217 5.77 21.82 -11.87
C VAL A 217 6.91 22.01 -12.86
N ASN A 218 7.67 20.94 -13.08
CA ASN A 218 8.63 20.83 -14.17
C ASN A 218 8.14 19.78 -15.18
N GLY A 219 7.61 20.24 -16.32
CA GLY A 219 7.11 19.39 -17.39
C GLY A 219 5.69 18.89 -17.13
N TRP A 220 4.72 19.53 -17.77
CA TRP A 220 3.30 19.16 -17.69
C TRP A 220 2.72 18.90 -19.07
N LYS A 221 1.99 17.79 -19.22
CA LYS A 221 1.15 17.50 -20.39
C LYS A 221 -0.25 17.04 -20.01
N ALA A 222 -1.28 17.73 -20.48
CA ALA A 222 -2.68 17.33 -20.29
C ALA A 222 -3.54 17.53 -21.56
N GLN A 223 -4.68 16.87 -21.67
CA GLN A 223 -5.66 17.18 -22.72
C GLN A 223 -6.61 18.29 -22.27
N LEU A 224 -7.25 18.11 -21.11
CA LEU A 224 -8.21 19.04 -20.53
C LEU A 224 -7.83 19.35 -19.09
N MET A 225 -7.87 20.63 -18.75
CA MET A 225 -7.66 21.17 -17.43
C MET A 225 -8.73 22.21 -17.12
N LEU A 226 -9.29 22.09 -15.92
CA LEU A 226 -10.35 22.92 -15.40
C LEU A 226 -9.99 23.27 -13.96
N ASP A 227 -10.16 24.53 -13.58
CA ASP A 227 -10.03 24.99 -12.19
C ASP A 227 -8.65 24.65 -11.60
N MET A 228 -7.62 25.30 -12.14
CA MET A 228 -6.23 25.01 -11.79
C MET A 228 -5.56 26.24 -11.16
N SER A 229 -4.78 26.02 -10.12
CA SER A 229 -3.93 27.03 -9.51
C SER A 229 -2.49 26.53 -9.41
N VAL A 230 -1.54 27.31 -9.93
CA VAL A 230 -0.14 26.88 -10.01
C VAL A 230 0.84 28.03 -9.75
N ASP A 231 1.77 27.90 -8.82
CA ASP A 231 2.72 28.99 -8.53
C ASP A 231 3.83 29.07 -9.58
N ASN A 232 4.56 27.97 -9.81
CA ASN A 232 5.69 27.94 -10.74
C ASN A 232 5.58 26.80 -11.74
N VAL A 233 5.62 27.13 -13.03
CA VAL A 233 5.62 26.14 -14.12
C VAL A 233 6.80 26.32 -15.05
N ASN A 234 7.54 25.25 -15.26
CA ASN A 234 8.55 25.14 -16.31
C ASN A 234 8.13 24.07 -17.33
N GLY A 235 7.67 24.50 -18.50
CA GLY A 235 7.24 23.61 -19.58
C GLY A 235 5.83 23.04 -19.39
N TRP A 236 4.87 23.57 -20.15
CA TRP A 236 3.48 23.13 -20.14
C TRP A 236 2.93 22.92 -21.55
N GLU A 237 2.27 21.78 -21.79
CA GLU A 237 1.45 21.54 -22.99
C GLU A 237 0.01 21.09 -22.64
N ALA A 238 -0.98 21.79 -23.20
CA ALA A 238 -2.41 21.49 -23.05
C ALA A 238 -3.16 21.51 -24.39
N GLN A 239 -4.31 20.83 -24.48
CA GLN A 239 -5.26 21.13 -25.56
C GLN A 239 -6.24 22.23 -25.12
N LEU A 240 -6.92 22.03 -24.00
CA LEU A 240 -7.94 22.94 -23.47
C LEU A 240 -7.65 23.27 -22.01
N MET A 241 -7.73 24.56 -21.68
CA MET A 241 -7.63 25.10 -20.33
C MET A 241 -8.79 26.07 -20.07
N LEU A 242 -9.46 25.91 -18.93
CA LEU A 242 -10.42 26.88 -18.39
C LEU A 242 -10.06 27.17 -16.93
N ASP A 243 -10.29 28.41 -16.52
CA ASP A 243 -10.24 28.85 -15.12
C ASP A 243 -8.87 28.55 -14.47
N MET A 244 -7.85 29.25 -15.00
CA MET A 244 -6.45 29.04 -14.65
C MET A 244 -5.90 30.26 -13.88
N SER A 245 -5.25 30.03 -12.75
CA SER A 245 -4.43 31.03 -12.05
C SER A 245 -2.99 30.56 -12.00
N VAL A 246 -2.06 31.35 -12.55
CA VAL A 246 -0.65 30.95 -12.65
C VAL A 246 0.31 32.12 -12.45
N ASP A 247 1.21 32.03 -11.48
CA ASP A 247 2.12 33.13 -11.13
C ASP A 247 3.33 33.23 -12.07
N ASN A 248 4.19 32.20 -12.12
CA ASN A 248 5.43 32.21 -12.90
C ASN A 248 5.44 31.09 -13.95
N VAL A 249 5.34 31.46 -15.22
CA VAL A 249 5.39 30.52 -16.34
C VAL A 249 6.65 30.69 -17.18
N ASN A 250 7.41 29.60 -17.31
CA ASN A 250 8.53 29.47 -18.23
C ASN A 250 8.18 28.43 -19.31
N GLY A 251 7.60 28.91 -20.41
CA GLY A 251 7.32 28.10 -21.60
C GLY A 251 6.03 27.29 -21.50
N TRP A 252 5.06 27.62 -22.34
CA TRP A 252 3.79 26.92 -22.40
C TRP A 252 3.20 26.90 -23.82
N LYS A 253 2.27 25.97 -24.05
CA LYS A 253 1.55 25.79 -25.30
C LYS A 253 0.12 25.28 -25.05
N ALA A 254 -0.86 25.91 -25.68
CA ALA A 254 -2.28 25.53 -25.57
C ALA A 254 -3.01 25.71 -26.90
N GLN A 255 -4.01 24.87 -27.20
CA GLN A 255 -4.87 25.10 -28.38
C GLN A 255 -5.99 26.10 -28.06
N LEU A 256 -6.56 26.03 -26.86
CA LEU A 256 -7.57 26.95 -26.37
C LEU A 256 -7.37 27.21 -24.88
N MET A 257 -7.48 28.47 -24.49
CA MET A 257 -7.44 28.93 -23.11
C MET A 257 -8.55 29.96 -22.91
N LEU A 258 -9.32 29.80 -21.84
CA LEU A 258 -10.37 30.71 -21.42
C LEU A 258 -10.18 31.01 -19.93
N ASP A 259 -10.42 32.26 -19.55
CA ASP A 259 -10.32 32.76 -18.17
C ASP A 259 -9.00 32.43 -17.46
N MET A 260 -8.00 33.27 -17.71
CA MET A 260 -6.70 33.18 -17.04
C MET A 260 -6.44 34.49 -16.30
N SER A 261 -6.16 34.39 -14.99
CA SER A 261 -5.56 35.48 -14.24
C SER A 261 -4.03 35.34 -14.29
N ASP A 262 -3.30 36.48 -14.37
CA ASP A 262 -1.86 36.64 -14.03
C ASP A 262 -0.80 36.69 -15.17
N ASN A 263 0.47 36.84 -14.76
CA ASN A 263 1.57 37.52 -15.48
C ASN A 263 2.30 36.60 -16.47
N VAL A 264 1.64 36.27 -17.57
CA VAL A 264 2.13 35.32 -18.57
C VAL A 264 3.33 35.84 -19.37
N ASN A 265 4.51 35.24 -19.18
CA ASN A 265 5.63 35.35 -20.13
C ASN A 265 5.67 34.11 -21.06
N GLY A 266 5.72 34.34 -22.38
CA GLY A 266 6.08 33.27 -23.34
C GLY A 266 4.95 32.46 -23.98
N TRP A 267 3.73 32.99 -24.09
CA TRP A 267 2.64 32.35 -24.84
C TRP A 267 3.01 32.08 -26.30
N LYS A 268 2.84 30.83 -26.73
CA LYS A 268 2.82 30.44 -28.16
C LYS A 268 1.55 29.62 -28.43
N ALA A 269 0.68 30.17 -29.28
CA ALA A 269 -0.48 29.47 -29.86
C ALA A 269 -0.03 28.44 -30.92
#